data_AF-A0AA43F3H1-F1
#
_entry.id   AF-A0AA43F3H1-F1
#
_cell.length_a   1.000
_cell.length_b   1.000
_cell.length_c   1.000
_cell.angle_alpha   90.00
_cell.angle_beta   90.00
_cell.angle_gamma   90.00
#
_symmetry.space_group_name_H-M   'P 1'
#
loop_
_entity.id
_entity.type
_entity.pdbx_description
1 polymer ?
#
loop_
_entity_poly.entity_id
_entity_poly.type
_entity_poly.pdbx_seq_one_letter_code
_entity_poly.pdbx_strand_id
1 'polypeptide(L)' 'MLSRSHSEYIEGESLVEMITEDLVAERIAIDSYREMVAYVSTDDPTTRKVLEGILAQEEEHAEDLASLLKKLVQ' A
#
# COMPACT_ATOMS: atom_id res chain seq x y z
N MET A 1 -7.16 -6.73 -25.02
CA MET A 1 -6.28 -6.95 -23.84
C MET A 1 -6.38 -5.72 -22.94
N LEU A 2 -7.23 -5.77 -21.91
CA LEU A 2 -7.38 -4.75 -20.87
C LEU A 2 -7.54 -5.48 -19.52
N SER A 3 -6.51 -6.20 -19.09
CA SER A 3 -6.53 -6.94 -17.82
C SER A 3 -5.29 -6.63 -16.99
N ARG A 4 -5.03 -5.37 -16.70
CA ARG A 4 -4.01 -5.00 -15.72
C ARG A 4 -4.47 -3.78 -14.95
N SER A 5 -4.77 -4.04 -13.67
CA SER A 5 -5.03 -3.08 -12.60
C SER A 5 -6.34 -2.31 -12.75
N HIS A 6 -7.36 -2.74 -12.02
CA HIS A 6 -8.06 -1.88 -11.07
C HIS A 6 -8.60 -2.85 -10.03
N SER A 7 -8.03 -2.80 -8.82
CA SER A 7 -8.72 -3.22 -7.61
C SER A 7 -10.18 -2.83 -7.76
N GLU A 8 -11.11 -3.77 -7.54
CA GLU A 8 -12.53 -3.43 -7.50
C GLU A 8 -12.71 -2.37 -6.40
N TYR A 9 -12.80 -1.09 -6.80
CA TYR A 9 -13.12 -0.02 -5.88
C TYR A 9 -14.56 -0.26 -5.45
N ILE A 10 -14.72 -0.83 -4.26
CA ILE A 10 -16.00 -0.88 -3.57
C ILE A 10 -16.07 0.40 -2.76
N GLU A 11 -16.93 1.32 -3.17
CA GLU A 11 -17.23 2.50 -2.37
C GLU A 11 -17.86 1.99 -1.07
N GLY A 12 -17.10 2.02 0.03
CA GLY A 12 -17.60 1.62 1.33
C GLY A 12 -18.84 2.45 1.68
N GLU A 13 -19.91 1.81 2.14
CA GLU A 13 -21.13 2.52 2.55
C GLU A 13 -20.90 3.32 3.84
N SER A 14 -19.76 3.09 4.49
CA SER A 14 -19.29 3.83 5.66
C SER A 14 -17.82 4.26 5.55
N LEU A 15 -17.47 5.33 6.29
CA LEU A 15 -16.08 5.78 6.40
C LEU A 15 -15.14 4.70 6.92
N VAL A 16 -15.64 3.80 7.78
CA VAL A 16 -14.85 2.68 8.32
C VAL A 16 -14.51 1.67 7.23
N GLU A 17 -15.44 1.37 6.33
CA GLU A 17 -15.21 0.48 5.19
C GLU A 17 -14.20 1.09 4.21
N MET A 18 -14.36 2.38 3.85
CA MET A 18 -13.42 3.06 2.96
C MET A 18 -11.98 3.03 3.50
N ILE A 19 -11.78 3.37 4.79
CA ILE A 19 -10.44 3.36 5.41
C ILE A 19 -9.90 1.91 5.53
N THR A 20 -10.78 0.92 5.67
CA THR A 20 -10.38 -0.49 5.69
C THR A 20 -9.89 -0.95 4.32
N GLU A 21 -10.58 -0.58 3.25
CA GLU A 21 -10.15 -0.87 1.87
C GLU A 21 -8.85 -0.14 1.52
N ASP A 22 -8.69 1.12 1.92
CA ASP A 22 -7.42 1.85 1.77
C ASP A 22 -6.28 1.14 2.50
N LEU A 23 -6.49 0.68 3.74
CA LEU A 23 -5.47 -0.07 4.48
C LEU A 23 -5.10 -1.40 3.81
N VAL A 24 -6.07 -2.07 3.17
CA VAL A 24 -5.80 -3.28 2.37
C VAL A 24 -4.97 -2.92 1.14
N ALA A 25 -5.30 -1.83 0.45
CA ALA A 25 -4.54 -1.35 -0.70
C ALA A 25 -3.09 -1.01 -0.32
N GLU A 26 -2.85 -0.32 0.79
CA GLU A 26 -1.49 -0.02 1.26
C GLU A 26 -0.68 -1.30 1.54
N ARG A 27 -1.30 -2.31 2.14
CA ARG A 27 -0.62 -3.60 2.39
C ARG A 27 -0.25 -4.33 1.11
N ILE A 28 -1.10 -4.28 0.09
CA ILE A 28 -0.81 -4.84 -1.24
C ILE A 28 0.35 -4.06 -1.89
N ALA A 29 0.37 -2.74 -1.75
CA ALA A 29 1.45 -1.90 -2.26
C ALA A 29 2.78 -2.21 -1.57
N ILE A 30 2.79 -2.36 -0.23
CA ILE A 30 3.97 -2.77 0.56
C ILE A 30 4.56 -4.08 0.03
N ASP A 31 3.73 -5.10 -0.13
CA ASP A 31 4.19 -6.41 -0.63
C ASP A 31 4.75 -6.29 -2.05
N SER A 32 4.07 -5.52 -2.92
CA SER A 32 4.52 -5.26 -4.29
C SER A 32 5.87 -4.55 -4.34
N TYR A 33 6.07 -3.50 -3.53
CA TYR A 33 7.34 -2.78 -3.49
C TYR A 33 8.47 -3.60 -2.88
N ARG A 34 8.19 -4.46 -1.89
CA ARG A 34 9.18 -5.42 -1.38
C ARG A 34 9.65 -6.39 -2.46
N GLU A 35 8.73 -6.91 -3.27
CA GLU A 35 9.08 -7.75 -4.42
C GLU A 35 9.91 -7.00 -5.45
N MET A 36 9.55 -5.75 -5.76
CA MET A 36 10.31 -4.91 -6.71
C MET A 36 11.72 -4.58 -6.19
N VAL A 37 11.87 -4.23 -4.91
CA VAL A 37 13.17 -3.98 -4.27
C VAL A 37 14.03 -5.24 -4.33
N ALA A 38 13.46 -6.41 -4.02
CA ALA A 38 14.16 -7.69 -4.11
C ALA A 38 14.54 -8.05 -5.55
N TYR A 39 13.68 -7.75 -6.52
CA TYR A 39 13.94 -7.97 -7.95
C TYR A 39 15.08 -7.09 -8.47
N VAL A 40 15.08 -5.78 -8.15
CA VAL A 40 16.13 -4.85 -8.54
C VAL A 40 17.46 -5.19 -7.86
N SER A 41 17.41 -5.64 -6.60
CA SER A 41 18.57 -6.12 -5.85
C SER A 41 19.77 -5.15 -5.97
N THR A 42 20.96 -5.64 -6.28
CA THR A 42 22.18 -4.84 -6.43
C THR A 42 22.40 -4.27 -7.83
N ASP A 43 21.56 -4.59 -8.80
CA ASP A 43 21.80 -4.29 -10.22
C ASP A 43 21.61 -2.80 -10.52
N ASP A 44 20.66 -2.15 -9.84
CA ASP A 44 20.47 -0.69 -9.90
C ASP A 44 20.20 -0.10 -8.51
N PRO A 45 21.24 0.38 -7.80
CA PRO A 45 21.08 0.98 -6.48
C PRO A 45 20.30 2.29 -6.49
N THR A 46 20.23 2.99 -7.63
CA THR A 46 19.49 4.26 -7.74
C THR A 46 17.99 3.97 -7.76
N THR A 47 17.56 3.04 -8.61
CA THR A 47 16.17 2.60 -8.65
C THR A 47 15.77 1.94 -7.33
N ARG A 48 16.62 1.08 -6.75
CA ARG A 48 16.34 0.46 -5.46
C ARG A 48 16.05 1.49 -4.36
N LYS A 49 16.87 2.55 -4.27
CA LYS A 49 16.68 3.60 -3.26
C LYS A 49 15.35 4.36 -3.41
N VAL A 50 14.90 4.57 -4.65
CA VAL A 50 13.58 5.18 -4.89
C VAL A 50 12.46 4.25 -4.43
N LEU A 51 12.54 2.96 -4.77
CA LEU A 51 11.54 1.97 -4.36
C LEU A 51 11.52 1.76 -2.84
N GLU A 52 12.67 1.73 -2.18
CA GLU A 52 12.78 1.70 -0.71
C GLU A 52 12.13 2.94 -0.07
N GLY A 53 12.26 4.12 -0.69
CA GLY A 53 11.61 5.34 -0.24
C GLY A 53 10.09 5.28 -0.37
N ILE A 54 9.57 4.74 -1.47
CA ILE A 54 8.12 4.55 -1.65
C ILE A 54 7.61 3.50 -0.65
N LEU A 55 8.31 2.37 -0.50
CA LEU A 55 7.98 1.34 0.49
C LEU A 55 7.84 1.91 1.90
N ALA A 56 8.79 2.75 2.33
CA ALA A 56 8.73 3.40 3.64
C ALA A 56 7.50 4.30 3.78
N GLN A 57 7.10 4.99 2.70
CA GLN A 57 5.92 5.84 2.70
C GLN A 57 4.62 5.02 2.83
N GLU A 58 4.51 3.89 2.13
CA GLU A 58 3.32 3.02 2.26
C GLU A 58 3.26 2.34 3.64
N GLU A 59 4.40 2.01 4.25
CA GLU A 59 4.45 1.51 5.63
C GLU A 59 3.96 2.57 6.63
N GLU A 60 4.29 3.84 6.44
CA GLU A 60 3.76 4.97 7.23
C GLU A 60 2.24 5.13 7.02
N HIS A 61 1.78 5.13 5.76
CA HIS A 61 0.35 5.22 5.43
C HIS A 61 -0.45 4.09 6.08
N ALA A 62 0.03 2.85 6.00
CA ALA A 62 -0.64 1.70 6.60
C ALA A 62 -0.75 1.82 8.13
N GLU A 63 0.27 2.34 8.82
CA GLU A 63 0.24 2.57 10.26
C GLU A 63 -0.75 3.69 10.63
N ASP A 64 -0.77 4.78 9.86
CA ASP A 64 -1.70 5.89 10.07
C ASP A 64 -3.16 5.46 9.90
N LEU A 65 -3.47 4.71 8.83
CA LEU A 65 -4.81 4.18 8.58
C LEU A 65 -5.23 3.17 9.66
N ALA A 66 -4.32 2.28 10.08
CA ALA A 66 -4.59 1.35 11.17
C ALA A 66 -4.88 2.07 12.50
N SER A 67 -4.11 3.12 12.79
CA SER A 67 -4.31 3.98 13.95
C SER A 67 -5.63 4.75 13.89
N LEU A 68 -6.03 5.22 12.71
CA LEU A 68 -7.30 5.91 12.49
C LEU A 68 -8.50 4.96 12.66
N LEU A 69 -8.46 3.77 12.05
CA LEU A 69 -9.50 2.74 12.22
C LEU A 69 -9.71 2.40 13.69
N LYS A 70 -8.62 2.20 14.44
CA LYS A 70 -8.70 1.91 15.87
C LYS A 70 -9.44 2.98 16.67
N LYS A 71 -9.33 4.26 16.28
CA LYS A 71 -10.04 5.37 16.94
C LYS A 71 -11.51 5.46 16.56
N LEU A 72 -11.89 5.00 15.37
CA LEU A 72 -13.27 5.06 14.87
C LEU A 72 -14.15 3.90 15.35
N VAL A 73 -13.53 2.78 15.73
CA VAL A 73 -14.25 1.55 16.16
C VAL A 73 -14.27 1.40 17.69
N GLN A 74 -13.73 2.37 18.44
CA GLN A 74 -13.87 2.47 19.91
C GLN A 74 -15.15 3.21 20.30
#